data_AF-A0A8C1SJ38-F1
#
_entry.id   AF-A0A8C1SJ38-F1
#
_cell.length_a   1.000
_cell.length_b   1.000
_cell.length_c   1.000
_cell.angle_alpha   90.00
_cell.angle_beta   90.00
_cell.angle_gamma   90.00
#
_symmetry.space_group_name_H-M   'P 1'
#
loop_
_entity.id
_entity.type
_entity.pdbx_description
1 polymer ?
#
loop_
_entity_poly.entity_id
_entity_poly.type
_entity_poly.pdbx_seq_one_letter_code
_entity_poly.pdbx_strand_id
1 'polypeptide(L)'
;MQRFYLATLSCTEPKLNSVILVFDICLSVSGLQVRARCPKVCKCPAERPVCPPGVSAVPDGCGCCKVCAAQLNDDCHEGKPCDHHKGLECNYGNDVASIHGICRGELTKQL
;
A
#
# COMPACT_ATOMS: atom_id res chain seq x y z
N MET A 1 -4.32 -15.00 -31.24
CA MET A 1 -5.23 -15.21 -30.10
C MET A 1 -4.81 -16.54 -29.48
N GLN A 2 -4.09 -16.67 -28.38
CA GLN A 2 -4.25 -16.08 -27.05
C GLN A 2 -2.86 -16.07 -26.36
N ARG A 3 -2.43 -14.91 -25.86
CA ARG A 3 -1.20 -14.74 -25.07
C ARG A 3 -1.53 -14.96 -23.60
N PHE A 4 -1.03 -16.02 -22.97
CA PHE A 4 -0.96 -16.15 -21.50
C PHE A 4 0.32 -16.92 -21.16
N TYR A 5 1.46 -16.23 -21.08
CA TYR A 5 2.05 -15.77 -19.81
C TYR A 5 2.21 -16.89 -18.77
N LEU A 6 3.14 -17.79 -19.06
CA LEU A 6 3.89 -18.51 -18.03
C LEU A 6 4.78 -17.48 -17.31
N ALA A 7 4.34 -16.96 -16.17
CA ALA A 7 5.19 -16.20 -15.26
C ALA A 7 5.34 -17.00 -13.96
N THR A 8 6.54 -17.53 -13.82
CA THR A 8 7.07 -18.37 -12.76
C THR A 8 6.80 -17.85 -11.35
N LEU A 9 6.48 -18.80 -10.47
CA LEU A 9 6.56 -18.68 -9.01
C LEU A 9 7.91 -18.08 -8.59
N SER A 10 7.90 -16.92 -7.94
CA SER A 10 9.03 -16.47 -7.12
C SER A 10 8.54 -15.63 -5.94
N CYS A 11 8.50 -16.27 -4.78
CA CYS A 11 8.58 -15.64 -3.46
C CYS A 11 9.95 -16.03 -2.88
N THR A 12 10.87 -15.08 -2.80
CA THR A 12 12.10 -15.12 -1.98
C THR A 12 12.52 -13.66 -1.85
N GLU A 13 12.78 -13.16 -0.65
CA GLU A 13 14.09 -13.31 -0.01
C GLU A 13 14.06 -13.76 1.48
N PRO A 14 15.19 -14.30 1.98
CA PRO A 14 15.26 -15.36 2.96
C PRO A 14 15.59 -14.86 4.38
N LYS A 15 15.20 -15.63 5.41
CA LYS A 15 16.03 -15.77 6.61
C LYS A 15 16.35 -17.25 6.83
N LEU A 16 17.65 -17.48 6.80
CA LEU A 16 18.36 -18.75 6.82
C LEU A 16 18.06 -19.54 8.11
N ASN A 17 17.89 -20.85 7.96
CA ASN A 17 17.77 -21.91 8.99
C ASN A 17 16.40 -22.12 9.66
N SER A 18 15.61 -23.07 9.13
CA SER A 18 15.41 -24.38 9.78
C SER A 18 14.50 -25.27 8.91
N VAL A 19 15.12 -26.19 8.17
CA VAL A 19 14.54 -26.99 7.06
C VAL A 19 13.70 -28.20 7.52
N ILE A 20 13.30 -28.31 8.79
CA ILE A 20 12.89 -29.62 9.35
C ILE A 20 11.43 -29.70 9.85
N LEU A 21 10.67 -28.61 9.92
CA LEU A 21 9.28 -28.62 10.39
C LEU A 21 8.51 -27.56 9.56
N VAL A 22 7.45 -27.80 8.79
CA VAL A 22 6.35 -28.73 8.95
C VAL A 22 5.72 -28.93 7.56
N PHE A 23 5.48 -30.18 7.21
CA PHE A 23 5.04 -30.68 5.90
C PHE A 23 3.53 -30.45 5.62
N ASP A 24 2.83 -29.59 6.37
CA ASP A 24 1.34 -29.61 6.47
C ASP A 24 0.58 -28.28 6.25
N ILE A 25 1.23 -27.15 5.97
CA ILE A 25 0.51 -25.85 5.85
C ILE A 25 0.41 -25.41 4.39
N CYS A 26 -0.07 -26.30 3.51
CA CYS A 26 -0.44 -25.94 2.13
C CYS A 26 -1.95 -26.11 1.86
N LEU A 27 -2.70 -26.73 2.79
CA LEU A 27 -4.09 -27.16 2.57
C LEU A 27 -5.15 -26.38 3.34
N SER A 28 -4.79 -25.42 4.19
CA SER A 28 -5.77 -24.63 4.93
C SER A 28 -5.54 -23.14 4.73
N VAL A 29 -6.46 -22.56 3.95
CA VAL A 29 -6.73 -21.13 3.86
C VAL A 29 -5.65 -20.31 3.14
N SER A 30 -5.89 -20.05 1.86
CA SER A 30 -5.40 -18.80 1.27
C SER A 30 -6.52 -18.21 0.44
N GLY A 31 -7.34 -17.39 1.11
CA GLY A 31 -8.06 -16.32 0.43
C GLY A 31 -7.09 -15.60 -0.48
N LEU A 32 -7.57 -15.24 -1.66
CA LEU A 32 -6.83 -14.55 -2.71
C LEU A 32 -6.32 -13.20 -2.18
N GLN A 33 -5.24 -13.20 -1.40
CA GLN A 33 -4.53 -11.98 -1.05
C GLN A 33 -3.73 -11.57 -2.28
N VAL A 34 -4.38 -10.79 -3.14
CA VAL A 34 -3.69 -9.92 -4.09
C VAL A 34 -2.96 -8.88 -3.25
N ARG A 35 -1.78 -9.22 -2.73
CA ARG A 35 -0.84 -8.20 -2.29
C ARG A 35 -0.33 -7.56 -3.57
N ALA A 36 -0.75 -6.33 -3.84
CA ALA A 36 -0.14 -5.50 -4.86
C ALA A 36 1.38 -5.54 -4.60
N ARG A 37 2.13 -6.19 -5.49
CA ARG A 37 3.58 -6.38 -5.30
C ARG A 37 4.25 -5.05 -5.62
N CYS A 38 4.87 -4.44 -4.62
CA CYS A 38 5.66 -3.23 -4.83
C CYS A 38 6.81 -3.51 -5.84
N PRO A 39 7.09 -2.58 -6.76
CA PRO A 39 8.17 -2.75 -7.72
C PRO A 39 9.52 -2.80 -7.00
N LYS A 40 10.43 -3.68 -7.46
CA LYS A 40 11.81 -3.73 -6.93
C LYS A 40 12.60 -2.43 -7.19
N VAL A 41 12.19 -1.64 -8.18
CA VAL A 41 12.83 -0.37 -8.55
C VAL A 41 11.77 0.73 -8.59
N CYS A 42 11.91 1.73 -7.72
CA CYS A 42 11.03 2.90 -7.68
C CYS A 42 11.44 3.91 -8.77
N LYS A 43 10.47 4.47 -9.49
CA LYS A 43 10.69 5.58 -10.43
C LYS A 43 10.14 6.87 -9.82
N CYS A 44 10.89 7.46 -8.90
CA CYS A 44 10.49 8.70 -8.24
C CYS A 44 11.04 9.93 -9.01
N PRO A 45 10.34 11.08 -8.95
CA PRO A 45 10.95 12.34 -9.37
C PRO A 45 12.22 12.61 -8.55
N ALA A 46 13.24 13.17 -9.22
CA ALA A 46 14.53 13.44 -8.59
C ALA A 46 14.44 14.50 -7.48
N GLU A 47 13.54 15.47 -7.67
CA GLU A 47 13.26 16.51 -6.69
C GLU A 47 12.18 16.07 -5.72
N ARG A 48 12.34 16.46 -4.45
CA ARG A 48 11.30 16.22 -3.44
C ARG A 48 10.08 17.08 -3.75
N PRO A 49 8.86 16.54 -3.61
CA PRO A 49 7.65 17.32 -3.82
C PRO A 49 7.61 18.48 -2.82
N VAL A 50 7.31 19.67 -3.33
CA VAL A 50 7.01 20.85 -2.50
C VAL A 50 5.52 20.85 -2.23
N CYS A 51 5.14 20.53 -1.00
CA CYS A 51 3.74 20.48 -0.59
C CYS A 51 3.27 21.85 -0.05
N PRO A 52 1.96 22.16 -0.18
CA PRO A 52 1.40 23.39 0.38
C PRO A 52 1.63 23.51 1.90
N PRO A 53 1.61 24.73 2.46
CA PRO A 53 1.72 24.94 3.90
C PRO A 53 0.70 24.10 4.68
N GLY A 54 1.17 23.38 5.69
CA GLY A 54 0.34 22.50 6.50
C GLY A 54 0.05 21.13 5.88
N VAL A 55 0.59 20.79 4.70
CA VAL A 55 0.48 19.44 4.10
C VAL A 55 1.79 18.68 4.29
N SER A 56 1.72 17.48 4.86
CA SER A 56 2.90 16.62 5.03
C SER A 56 3.29 15.92 3.72
N ALA A 57 4.59 15.75 3.50
CA ALA A 57 5.11 14.84 2.49
C ALA A 57 5.24 13.43 3.09
N VAL A 58 4.43 12.49 2.62
CA VAL A 58 4.32 11.12 3.14
C VAL A 58 4.79 10.11 2.08
N PRO A 59 5.27 8.92 2.48
CA PRO A 59 5.56 7.86 1.53
C PRO A 59 4.28 7.40 0.80
N ASP A 60 4.44 6.97 -0.46
CA ASP A 60 3.42 6.22 -1.18
C ASP A 60 3.10 4.87 -0.50
N GLY A 61 2.08 4.15 -0.99
CA GLY A 61 1.67 2.85 -0.44
C GLY A 61 2.77 1.78 -0.41
N CYS A 62 3.87 1.97 -1.16
CA CYS A 62 5.02 1.08 -1.22
C CYS A 62 6.24 1.59 -0.43
N GLY A 63 6.19 2.79 0.15
CA GLY A 63 7.35 3.40 0.81
C GLY A 63 8.44 3.91 -0.14
N CYS A 64 8.18 3.95 -1.44
CA CYS A 64 9.15 4.22 -2.49
C CYS A 64 9.40 5.72 -2.67
N CYS A 65 8.34 6.46 -2.98
CA CYS A 65 8.40 7.87 -3.30
C CYS A 65 7.70 8.69 -2.23
N LYS A 66 8.16 9.93 -2.01
CA LYS A 66 7.41 10.91 -1.23
C LYS A 66 6.40 11.60 -2.13
N VAL A 67 5.19 11.74 -1.63
CA VAL A 67 4.08 12.44 -2.27
C VAL A 67 3.41 13.36 -1.25
N CYS A 68 2.67 14.36 -1.73
CA CYS A 68 1.91 15.23 -0.83
C CYS A 68 0.67 14.48 -0.33
N ALA A 69 0.47 14.50 0.98
CA ALA A 69 -0.64 13.82 1.61
C ALA A 69 -1.98 14.52 1.34
N ALA A 70 -3.02 13.74 1.02
CA ALA A 70 -4.40 14.22 1.03
C ALA A 70 -4.81 14.63 2.46
N GLN A 71 -5.57 15.73 2.56
CA GLN A 71 -6.00 16.30 3.83
C GLN A 71 -7.45 15.89 4.16
N LEU A 72 -7.98 16.36 5.30
CA LEU A 72 -9.31 16.00 5.76
C LEU A 72 -10.37 16.35 4.69
N ASN A 73 -11.23 15.38 4.36
CA ASN A 73 -12.27 15.46 3.33
C ASN A 73 -11.77 15.55 1.88
N ASP A 74 -10.48 15.38 1.61
CA ASP A 74 -9.97 15.24 0.25
C ASP A 74 -10.18 13.81 -0.28
N ASP A 75 -10.27 13.69 -1.61
CA ASP A 75 -10.16 12.41 -2.31
C ASP A 75 -8.77 11.79 -2.12
N CYS A 76 -8.77 10.49 -1.79
CA CYS A 76 -7.60 9.65 -1.60
C CYS A 76 -7.67 8.35 -2.43
N HIS A 77 -6.50 7.82 -2.76
CA HIS A 77 -6.31 6.54 -3.47
C HIS A 77 -4.86 6.07 -3.26
N GLU A 78 -4.46 4.93 -3.82
CA GLU A 78 -3.11 4.37 -3.65
C GLU A 78 -1.96 5.34 -3.99
N GLY A 79 -2.16 6.22 -4.98
CA GLY A 79 -1.18 7.24 -5.40
C GLY A 79 -1.26 8.57 -4.65
N LYS A 80 -2.32 8.79 -3.87
CA LYS A 80 -2.54 10.01 -3.07
C LYS A 80 -3.01 9.61 -1.66
N PRO A 81 -2.08 9.15 -0.80
CA PRO A 81 -2.38 8.70 0.55
C PRO A 81 -2.78 9.86 1.47
N CYS A 82 -3.57 9.58 2.50
CA CYS A 82 -3.96 10.56 3.53
C CYS A 82 -2.80 10.89 4.50
N ASP A 83 -2.90 12.04 5.16
CA ASP A 83 -1.90 12.49 6.13
C ASP A 83 -2.00 11.73 7.47
N HIS A 84 -1.27 10.63 7.58
CA HIS A 84 -1.24 9.81 8.79
C HIS A 84 -0.62 10.54 10.00
N HIS A 85 0.19 11.59 9.81
CA HIS A 85 0.69 12.42 10.92
C HIS A 85 -0.44 13.22 11.58
N LYS A 86 -1.52 13.48 10.84
CA LYS A 86 -2.74 14.14 11.34
C LYS A 86 -3.82 13.14 11.76
N GLY A 87 -3.49 11.85 11.79
CA GLY A 87 -4.45 10.79 12.06
C GLY A 87 -5.53 10.70 10.99
N LEU A 88 -5.20 10.91 9.72
CA LEU A 88 -6.14 10.71 8.62
C LEU A 88 -5.98 9.33 7.99
N GLU A 89 -7.11 8.67 7.73
CA GLU A 89 -7.18 7.39 7.01
C GLU A 89 -8.13 7.49 5.81
N CYS A 90 -7.81 6.76 4.74
CA CYS A 90 -8.62 6.74 3.52
C CYS A 90 -9.81 5.81 3.68
N ASN A 91 -11.03 6.36 3.68
CA ASN A 91 -12.27 5.60 3.77
C ASN A 91 -12.90 5.42 2.38
N TYR A 92 -12.96 4.18 1.89
CA TYR A 92 -13.54 3.82 0.59
C TYR A 92 -15.07 3.61 0.63
N GLY A 93 -15.72 3.90 1.76
CA GLY A 93 -17.14 3.65 1.96
C GLY A 93 -17.46 2.15 2.00
N ASN A 94 -18.61 1.79 1.42
CA ASN A 94 -19.10 0.40 1.36
C ASN A 94 -18.76 -0.29 0.03
N ASP A 95 -17.96 0.36 -0.82
CA ASP A 95 -17.56 -0.20 -2.11
C ASP A 95 -16.14 -0.75 -2.03
N VAL A 96 -16.06 -2.07 -1.94
CA VAL A 96 -14.80 -2.82 -1.87
C VAL A 96 -14.01 -2.73 -3.19
N ALA A 97 -14.67 -2.40 -4.30
CA ALA A 97 -14.05 -2.21 -5.61
C ALA A 97 -13.68 -0.74 -5.88
N SER A 98 -14.03 0.19 -4.97
CA SER A 98 -13.70 1.59 -5.17
C SER A 98 -12.20 1.81 -5.02
N ILE A 99 -11.61 2.36 -6.08
CA ILE A 99 -10.21 2.81 -6.10
C ILE A 99 -10.03 4.18 -5.43
N HIS A 100 -11.12 4.89 -5.16
CA HIS A 100 -11.12 6.23 -4.59
C HIS A 100 -11.90 6.24 -3.26
N GLY A 101 -11.36 6.92 -2.27
CA GLY A 101 -11.98 7.12 -0.96
C GLY A 101 -11.89 8.58 -0.54
N ILE A 102 -12.33 8.85 0.70
CA ILE A 102 -12.24 10.17 1.33
C ILE A 102 -11.41 10.08 2.60
N CYS A 103 -10.48 11.01 2.81
CA CYS A 103 -9.71 11.08 4.04
C CYS A 103 -10.59 11.49 5.23
N ARG A 104 -10.65 10.64 6.25
CA ARG A 104 -11.39 10.87 7.51
C ARG A 104 -10.44 10.80 8.70
N GLY A 105 -10.82 11.43 9.80
CA GLY A 105 -10.08 11.34 11.06
C GLY A 105 -10.22 9.95 11.70
N GLU A 106 -9.08 9.36 12.06
CA GLU A 106 -8.97 8.15 12.86
C GLU A 106 -9.19 8.54 14.33
N LEU A 107 -10.36 8.21 14.88
CA LEU A 107 -10.75 8.58 16.25
C LEU A 107 -9.86 7.98 17.35
N THR A 108 -8.97 7.04 16.99
CA THR A 108 -8.08 6.30 17.89
C THR A 108 -6.77 7.01 18.20
N LYS A 109 -6.39 8.08 17.49
CA LYS A 109 -5.14 8.84 17.71
C LYS A 109 -5.32 10.14 18.49
N GLN A 110 -6.54 10.45 18.95
CA GLN A 110 -6.85 11.64 19.75
C GLN A 110 -6.72 11.42 21.28
N LEU A 111 -6.27 10.24 21.72
CA LEU A 111 -6.06 9.88 23.13
C LEU A 111 -4.58 9.79 23.48
#